data_AF-A0A803PFY4-F1
#
_entry.id   AF-A0A803PFY4-F1
#
_cell.length_a   1.000
_cell.length_b   1.000
_cell.length_c   1.000
_cell.angle_alpha   90.00
_cell.angle_beta   90.00
_cell.angle_gamma   90.00
#
_symmetry.space_group_name_H-M   'P 1'
#
loop_
_entity.id
_entity.type
_entity.pdbx_description
1 polymer ?
#
loop_
_entity_poly.entity_id
_entity_poly.type
_entity_poly.pdbx_seq_one_letter_code
_entity_poly.pdbx_strand_id
1 'polypeptide(L)'
;MDVFHNAKAVRLRSHHDKFLLADEDEESVIQDRNGSSKNARWTVEFVSGSDSIIRLKSNYGKYLTASNHPFLLGMTGRKVVQTLPRRLDSSLEWEPIKEGSHVKFKTRYGHFLRANGGLPPWRNSVTHDIPHRTSTQDWILWHVEIVEIESTDSYVGSPPKLDGRTIYYHIADENGEVDDESVEGYSFTFRGNGVEELTRRFEEETGIEGIIMCTRSPLNGKLYPLRLQLPPNNVTMHLVVLLSQSKGELS
;
A
#
# COMPACT_ATOMS: atom_id res chain seq x y z
N MET A 1 7.58 -14.15 -9.69
CA MET A 1 7.30 -14.51 -8.29
C MET A 1 6.80 -13.25 -7.64
N ASP A 2 5.51 -13.15 -7.37
CA ASP A 2 5.00 -11.98 -6.68
C ASP A 2 3.95 -12.41 -5.65
N VAL A 3 4.45 -12.89 -4.51
CA VAL A 3 3.63 -13.31 -3.38
C VAL A 3 2.95 -12.09 -2.73
N PHE A 4 3.53 -10.91 -2.93
CA PHE A 4 3.14 -9.65 -2.32
C PHE A 4 2.80 -8.61 -3.40
N HIS A 5 2.18 -9.02 -4.51
CA HIS A 5 1.91 -8.12 -5.65
C HIS A 5 1.15 -6.89 -5.17
N ASN A 6 1.88 -5.78 -5.06
CA ASN A 6 1.40 -4.53 -4.50
C ASN A 6 0.84 -4.66 -3.07
N ALA A 7 1.31 -5.56 -2.21
CA ALA A 7 0.76 -5.70 -0.86
C ALA A 7 1.47 -4.76 0.12
N LYS A 8 0.76 -3.73 0.59
CA LYS A 8 1.25 -2.81 1.64
C LYS A 8 1.14 -3.41 3.03
N ALA A 9 0.08 -4.15 3.31
CA ALA A 9 -0.09 -4.84 4.57
C ALA A 9 -0.77 -6.20 4.38
N VAL A 10 -0.38 -7.15 5.21
CA VAL A 10 -0.87 -8.52 5.19
C VAL A 10 -1.26 -9.03 6.59
N ARG A 11 -2.05 -10.10 6.60
CA ARG A 11 -2.21 -11.00 7.74
C ARG A 11 -1.68 -12.37 7.34
N LEU A 12 -1.04 -13.05 8.28
CA LEU A 12 -0.48 -14.37 8.05
C LEU A 12 -1.29 -15.38 8.85
N ARG A 13 -2.00 -16.28 8.17
CA ARG A 13 -2.76 -17.36 8.80
C ARG A 13 -1.96 -18.66 8.73
N SER A 14 -1.74 -19.29 9.87
CA SER A 14 -1.04 -20.56 9.97
C SER A 14 -1.94 -21.73 9.57
N HIS A 15 -1.33 -22.89 9.37
CA HIS A 15 -2.01 -24.16 9.18
C HIS A 15 -3.01 -24.52 10.32
N HIS A 16 -2.88 -23.90 11.49
CA HIS A 16 -3.79 -24.12 12.62
C HIS A 16 -5.00 -23.16 12.65
N ASP A 17 -5.28 -22.46 11.55
CA ASP A 17 -6.32 -21.43 11.43
C ASP A 17 -6.21 -20.35 12.51
N LYS A 18 -4.97 -19.92 12.75
CA LYS A 18 -4.63 -18.82 13.66
C LYS A 18 -3.76 -17.81 12.94
N PHE A 19 -3.91 -16.56 13.30
CA PHE A 19 -3.17 -15.44 12.75
C PHE A 19 -1.90 -15.17 13.54
N LEU A 20 -0.86 -14.72 12.86
CA LEU A 20 0.36 -14.20 13.47
C LEU A 20 0.06 -12.84 14.11
N LEU A 21 0.22 -12.73 15.42
CA LEU A 21 -0.04 -11.50 16.17
C LEU A 21 1.24 -10.98 16.85
N ALA A 22 1.44 -9.67 16.77
CA ALA A 22 2.35 -8.96 17.66
C ALA A 22 1.67 -8.81 19.03
N ASP A 23 2.29 -9.35 20.09
CA ASP A 23 1.69 -9.30 21.43
C ASP A 23 1.77 -7.90 22.05
N GLU A 24 0.91 -7.62 23.03
CA GLU A 24 0.78 -6.32 23.68
C GLU A 24 1.98 -5.98 24.59
N ASP A 25 2.80 -6.98 24.94
CA ASP A 25 4.09 -6.79 25.61
C ASP A 25 5.15 -6.11 24.72
N GLU A 26 4.82 -5.91 23.44
CA GLU A 26 5.68 -5.39 22.39
C GLU A 26 7.03 -6.10 22.23
N GLU A 27 7.13 -7.35 22.68
CA GLU A 27 8.33 -8.20 22.58
C GLU A 27 7.97 -9.54 21.92
N SER A 28 6.88 -10.16 22.36
CA SER A 28 6.46 -11.48 21.93
C SER A 28 5.67 -11.44 20.64
N VAL A 29 5.73 -12.56 19.93
CA VAL A 29 4.92 -12.82 18.74
C VAL A 29 4.22 -14.16 18.94
N ILE A 30 2.90 -14.15 18.82
CA ILE A 30 2.03 -15.27 19.18
C ILE A 30 1.07 -15.60 18.03
N GLN A 31 0.24 -16.61 18.27
CA GLN A 31 -0.85 -16.98 17.39
C GLN A 31 -2.20 -16.88 18.10
N ASP A 32 -3.20 -16.30 17.44
CA ASP A 32 -4.57 -16.26 17.94
C ASP A 32 -5.60 -16.42 16.81
N ARG A 33 -6.82 -16.86 17.14
CA ARG A 33 -7.90 -16.99 16.14
C ARG A 33 -8.46 -15.63 15.71
N ASN A 34 -8.28 -14.57 16.51
CA ASN A 34 -8.79 -13.24 16.24
C ASN A 34 -7.93 -12.49 15.20
N GLY A 35 -8.15 -12.80 13.92
CA GLY A 35 -7.50 -12.09 12.81
C GLY A 35 -7.96 -10.64 12.62
N SER A 36 -9.06 -10.21 13.25
CA SER A 36 -9.55 -8.84 13.12
C SER A 36 -8.75 -7.82 13.93
N SER A 37 -7.94 -8.28 14.89
CA SER A 37 -7.10 -7.43 15.70
C SER A 37 -6.10 -6.63 14.86
N LYS A 38 -5.83 -5.39 15.28
CA LYS A 38 -4.73 -4.58 14.71
C LYS A 38 -3.38 -5.24 14.89
N ASN A 39 -3.24 -6.12 15.89
CA ASN A 39 -2.01 -6.85 16.18
C ASN A 39 -1.71 -7.95 15.15
N ALA A 40 -2.72 -8.36 14.37
CA ALA A 40 -2.57 -9.34 13.29
C ALA A 40 -2.11 -8.72 11.97
N ARG A 41 -2.08 -7.39 11.86
CA ARG A 41 -1.70 -6.66 10.65
C ARG A 41 -0.20 -6.40 10.64
N TRP A 42 0.46 -6.83 9.57
CA TRP A 42 1.88 -6.64 9.33
C TRP A 42 2.09 -5.83 8.07
N THR A 43 2.76 -4.68 8.18
CA THR A 43 3.17 -3.89 7.02
C THR A 43 4.36 -4.57 6.36
N VAL A 44 4.32 -4.68 5.03
CA VAL A 44 5.39 -5.28 4.23
C VAL A 44 6.33 -4.16 3.80
N GLU A 45 7.62 -4.31 4.09
CA GLU A 45 8.67 -3.41 3.61
C GLU A 45 9.67 -4.20 2.76
N PHE A 46 9.83 -3.83 1.50
CA PHE A 46 10.83 -4.45 0.61
C PHE A 46 12.23 -3.95 0.95
N VAL A 47 13.22 -4.85 0.94
CA VAL A 47 14.62 -4.47 1.23
C VAL A 47 15.26 -3.85 -0.01
N SER A 48 15.78 -2.64 0.12
CA SER A 48 16.44 -1.94 -1.00
C SER A 48 17.57 -2.78 -1.59
N GLY A 49 17.55 -2.94 -2.92
CA GLY A 49 18.53 -3.76 -3.64
C GLY A 49 18.21 -5.25 -3.70
N SER A 50 17.02 -5.68 -3.26
CA SER A 50 16.58 -7.06 -3.36
C SER A 50 15.06 -7.17 -3.57
N ASP A 51 14.65 -7.76 -4.69
CA ASP A 51 13.23 -7.93 -5.03
C ASP A 51 12.58 -9.14 -4.33
N SER A 52 13.36 -9.98 -3.66
CA SER A 52 12.90 -11.23 -3.05
C SER A 52 12.88 -11.24 -1.52
N ILE A 53 13.32 -10.15 -0.88
CA ILE A 53 13.47 -10.08 0.57
C ILE A 53 12.59 -8.97 1.12
N ILE A 54 11.83 -9.32 2.17
CA ILE A 54 10.93 -8.40 2.85
C ILE A 54 11.25 -8.31 4.34
N ARG A 55 10.73 -7.26 4.96
CA ARG A 55 10.62 -7.10 6.41
C ARG A 55 9.14 -6.94 6.74
N LEU A 56 8.72 -7.52 7.86
CA LEU A 56 7.34 -7.44 8.33
C LEU A 56 7.31 -6.59 9.59
N LYS A 57 6.53 -5.50 9.56
CA LYS A 57 6.45 -4.52 10.65
C LYS A 57 5.11 -4.58 11.35
N SER A 58 5.13 -4.73 12.67
CA SER A 58 3.95 -4.76 13.53
C SER A 58 3.34 -3.35 13.68
N ASN A 59 2.14 -3.29 14.26
CA ASN A 59 1.49 -2.01 14.56
C ASN A 59 2.25 -1.16 15.60
N TYR A 60 3.15 -1.78 16.37
CA TYR A 60 4.02 -1.12 17.34
C TYR A 60 5.28 -0.51 16.69
N GLY A 61 5.40 -0.59 15.36
CA GLY A 61 6.57 -0.08 14.63
C GLY A 61 7.82 -0.96 14.77
N LYS A 62 7.67 -2.18 15.29
CA LYS A 62 8.74 -3.18 15.46
C LYS A 62 8.70 -4.22 14.35
N TYR A 63 9.81 -4.90 14.10
CA TYR A 63 9.94 -5.87 13.01
C TYR A 63 9.87 -7.31 13.52
N LEU A 64 9.23 -8.18 12.74
CA LEU A 64 9.28 -9.62 12.94
C LEU A 64 10.73 -10.11 12.82
N THR A 65 11.28 -10.55 13.94
CA THR A 65 12.72 -10.80 14.12
C THR A 65 12.98 -12.26 14.42
N ALA A 66 13.82 -12.92 13.63
CA ALA A 66 14.37 -14.23 13.91
C ALA A 66 15.51 -14.11 14.94
N SER A 67 15.22 -14.39 16.22
CA SER A 67 16.21 -14.24 17.28
C SER A 67 17.08 -15.48 17.47
N ASN A 68 18.23 -15.32 18.12
CA ASN A 68 19.08 -16.45 18.50
C ASN A 68 18.66 -17.12 19.82
N HIS A 69 17.58 -16.68 20.46
CA HIS A 69 17.13 -17.23 21.74
C HIS A 69 16.45 -18.59 21.54
N PRO A 70 16.92 -19.67 22.20
CA PRO A 70 16.17 -20.92 22.27
C PRO A 70 14.78 -20.69 22.88
N PHE A 71 13.75 -21.38 22.39
CA PHE A 71 12.39 -21.21 22.90
C PHE A 71 12.17 -21.97 24.22
N LEU A 72 12.33 -23.30 24.22
CA LEU A 72 12.22 -24.15 25.40
C LEU A 72 13.29 -25.25 25.38
N LEU A 73 13.79 -25.59 26.56
CA LEU A 73 14.77 -26.66 26.71
C LEU A 73 14.19 -28.01 26.23
N GLY A 74 14.93 -28.71 25.38
CA GLY A 74 14.51 -30.00 24.82
C GLY A 74 13.54 -29.90 23.62
N MET A 75 13.18 -28.70 23.19
CA MET A 75 12.35 -28.48 22.00
C MET A 75 13.13 -27.72 20.91
N THR A 76 12.76 -27.90 19.64
CA THR A 76 13.51 -27.38 18.48
C THR A 76 13.15 -25.93 18.12
N GLY A 77 14.01 -25.26 17.35
CA GLY A 77 13.74 -23.90 16.89
C GLY A 77 14.01 -22.80 17.92
N ARG A 78 14.05 -21.57 17.42
CA ARG A 78 14.41 -20.36 18.18
C ARG A 78 13.27 -19.35 18.15
N LYS A 79 13.17 -18.50 19.17
CA LYS A 79 12.09 -17.51 19.31
C LYS A 79 12.06 -16.57 18.12
N VAL A 80 10.86 -16.33 17.60
CA VAL A 80 10.57 -15.16 16.77
C VAL A 80 9.91 -14.12 17.67
N VAL A 81 10.41 -12.90 17.60
CA VAL A 81 10.05 -11.78 18.49
C VAL A 81 9.83 -10.53 17.64
N GLN A 82 9.32 -9.46 18.24
CA GLN A 82 9.25 -8.15 17.61
C GLN A 82 10.32 -7.23 18.20
N THR A 83 11.17 -6.66 17.35
CA THR A 83 12.25 -5.77 17.80
C THR A 83 12.43 -4.57 16.87
N LEU A 84 13.02 -3.50 17.38
CA LEU A 84 13.46 -2.35 16.57
C LEU A 84 14.95 -2.11 16.85
N PRO A 85 15.85 -2.82 16.15
CA PRO A 85 17.28 -2.62 16.35
C PRO A 85 17.74 -1.25 15.83
N ARG A 86 18.85 -0.73 16.37
CA ARG A 86 19.41 0.57 15.95
C ARG A 86 19.79 0.60 14.47
N ARG A 87 20.09 -0.56 13.89
CA ARG A 87 20.34 -0.76 12.46
C ARG A 87 19.55 -1.99 12.03
N LEU A 88 18.88 -1.88 10.89
CA LEU A 88 18.15 -3.01 10.32
C LEU A 88 19.17 -4.03 9.81
N ASP A 89 19.13 -5.24 10.36
CA ASP A 89 20.06 -6.32 10.02
C ASP A 89 19.30 -7.54 9.46
N SER A 90 20.06 -8.59 9.14
CA SER A 90 19.52 -9.81 8.53
C SER A 90 18.57 -10.62 9.40
N SER A 91 18.47 -10.34 10.70
CA SER A 91 17.51 -11.02 11.58
C SER A 91 16.07 -10.60 11.30
N LEU A 92 15.88 -9.47 10.62
CA LEU A 92 14.58 -8.91 10.23
C LEU A 92 14.13 -9.35 8.83
N GLU A 93 15.02 -10.01 8.10
CA GLU A 93 14.88 -10.29 6.67
C GLU A 93 14.28 -11.68 6.43
N TRP A 94 13.18 -11.69 5.68
CA TRP A 94 12.46 -12.89 5.33
C TRP A 94 12.36 -13.02 3.81
N GLU A 95 12.74 -14.18 3.30
CA GLU A 95 12.57 -14.59 1.90
C GLU A 95 11.24 -15.36 1.79
N PRO A 96 10.20 -14.81 1.15
CA PRO A 96 8.96 -15.52 0.94
C PRO A 96 9.07 -16.49 -0.24
N ILE A 97 8.73 -17.75 -0.01
CA ILE A 97 8.81 -18.82 -1.01
C ILE A 97 7.41 -19.37 -1.22
N LYS A 98 6.88 -19.20 -2.43
CA LYS A 98 5.55 -19.70 -2.81
C LYS A 98 5.58 -21.22 -2.99
N GLU A 99 4.64 -21.91 -2.35
CA GLU A 99 4.41 -23.35 -2.50
C GLU A 99 2.91 -23.60 -2.67
N GLY A 100 2.48 -23.70 -3.92
CA GLY A 100 1.06 -23.77 -4.27
C GLY A 100 0.31 -22.52 -3.80
N SER A 101 -0.69 -22.72 -2.93
CA SER A 101 -1.47 -21.66 -2.29
C SER A 101 -0.88 -21.13 -0.98
N HIS A 102 0.24 -21.69 -0.52
CA HIS A 102 0.90 -21.33 0.72
C HIS A 102 2.23 -20.63 0.48
N VAL A 103 2.74 -20.02 1.54
CA VAL A 103 4.02 -19.30 1.54
C VAL A 103 4.84 -19.76 2.73
N LYS A 104 6.11 -20.02 2.49
CA LYS A 104 7.13 -20.23 3.52
C LYS A 104 7.92 -18.93 3.68
N PHE A 105 8.16 -18.51 4.91
CA PHE A 105 9.03 -17.36 5.18
C PHE A 105 10.36 -17.87 5.68
N LYS A 106 11.39 -17.74 4.85
CA LYS A 106 12.72 -18.28 5.11
C LYS A 106 13.63 -17.18 5.63
N THR A 107 14.37 -17.46 6.69
CA THR A 107 15.42 -16.57 7.20
C THR A 107 16.65 -16.64 6.30
N ARG A 108 17.54 -15.66 6.39
CA ARG A 108 18.84 -15.68 5.70
C ARG A 108 19.66 -16.96 5.93
N TYR A 109 19.48 -17.60 7.10
CA TYR A 109 20.19 -18.82 7.49
C TYR A 109 19.45 -20.11 7.09
N GLY A 110 18.35 -20.02 6.35
CA GLY A 110 17.64 -21.18 5.82
C GLY A 110 16.61 -21.82 6.77
N HIS A 111 16.28 -21.16 7.88
CA HIS A 111 15.20 -21.61 8.77
C HIS A 111 13.87 -21.03 8.30
N PHE A 112 12.75 -21.62 8.70
CA PHE A 112 11.43 -21.17 8.29
C PHE A 112 10.60 -20.69 9.48
N LEU A 113 9.82 -19.62 9.29
CA LEU A 113 8.82 -19.16 10.25
C LEU A 113 7.83 -20.30 10.53
N ARG A 114 7.69 -20.66 11.80
CA ARG A 114 6.93 -21.82 12.25
C ARG A 114 5.89 -21.43 13.30
N ALA A 115 4.66 -21.82 13.02
CA ALA A 115 3.52 -21.76 13.92
C ALA A 115 3.47 -22.98 14.83
N ASN A 116 3.72 -22.80 16.12
CA ASN A 116 3.70 -23.92 17.07
C ASN A 116 2.29 -24.29 17.55
N GLY A 117 1.94 -25.57 17.37
CA GLY A 117 0.76 -26.21 17.97
C GLY A 117 1.03 -26.79 19.36
N GLY A 118 0.26 -27.79 19.80
CA GLY A 118 0.61 -28.58 21.00
C GLY A 118 0.26 -27.96 22.35
N LEU A 119 1.08 -28.23 23.38
CA LEU A 119 0.84 -27.86 24.79
C LEU A 119 1.55 -26.55 25.18
N PRO A 120 1.00 -25.74 26.11
CA PRO A 120 1.71 -24.61 26.70
C PRO A 120 3.04 -25.03 27.36
N PRO A 121 4.06 -24.15 27.39
CA PRO A 121 4.06 -22.79 26.84
C PRO A 121 4.33 -22.72 25.34
N TRP A 122 4.57 -23.87 24.69
CA TRP A 122 4.86 -23.96 23.26
C TRP A 122 3.64 -23.67 22.37
N ARG A 123 2.44 -24.05 22.84
CA ARG A 123 1.19 -23.73 22.16
C ARG A 123 1.09 -22.24 21.89
N ASN A 124 0.73 -21.89 20.65
CA ASN A 124 0.55 -20.52 20.16
C ASN A 124 1.83 -19.69 20.09
N SER A 125 3.01 -20.25 20.37
CA SER A 125 4.25 -19.52 20.15
C SER A 125 4.64 -19.52 18.67
N VAL A 126 5.58 -18.66 18.33
CA VAL A 126 6.14 -18.55 17.00
C VAL A 126 7.65 -18.69 17.09
N THR A 127 8.20 -19.54 16.23
CA THR A 127 9.64 -19.84 16.19
C THR A 127 10.12 -19.84 14.76
N HIS A 128 11.43 -19.91 14.55
CA HIS A 128 11.98 -20.29 13.26
C HIS A 128 12.81 -21.57 13.38
N ASP A 129 12.57 -22.51 12.47
CA ASP A 129 13.14 -23.85 12.54
C ASP A 129 13.18 -24.53 11.16
N ILE A 130 13.87 -25.66 11.06
CA ILE A 130 13.78 -26.55 9.90
C ILE A 130 12.97 -27.79 10.34
N PRO A 131 11.75 -27.99 9.83
CA PRO A 131 10.95 -29.14 10.23
C PRO A 131 11.63 -30.43 9.75
N HIS A 132 12.04 -31.29 10.69
CA HIS A 132 12.64 -32.59 10.40
C HIS A 132 11.63 -33.74 10.41
N ARG A 133 10.44 -33.53 11.00
CA ARG A 133 9.39 -34.54 11.14
C ARG A 133 8.27 -34.28 10.14
N THR A 134 7.67 -35.33 9.60
CA THR A 134 6.54 -35.23 8.66
C THR A 134 5.35 -34.49 9.29
N SER A 135 5.05 -34.76 10.56
CA SER A 135 3.90 -34.16 11.28
C SER A 135 3.98 -32.65 11.51
N THR A 136 5.17 -32.05 11.31
CA THR A 136 5.41 -30.62 11.52
C THR A 136 5.77 -29.88 10.23
N GLN A 137 5.75 -30.55 9.07
CA GLN A 137 6.06 -29.92 7.78
C GLN A 137 5.08 -28.79 7.46
N ASP A 138 3.80 -28.97 7.80
CA ASP A 138 2.79 -27.96 7.48
C ASP A 138 2.82 -26.76 8.43
N TRP A 139 3.58 -26.84 9.55
CA TRP A 139 3.63 -25.76 10.54
C TRP A 139 4.41 -24.54 10.06
N ILE A 140 5.16 -24.67 8.96
CA ILE A 140 5.87 -23.58 8.30
C ILE A 140 5.10 -22.99 7.10
N LEU A 141 3.90 -23.52 6.82
CA LEU A 141 3.04 -23.04 5.75
C LEU A 141 2.13 -21.95 6.29
N TRP A 142 2.14 -20.82 5.59
CA TRP A 142 1.33 -19.66 5.90
C TRP A 142 0.46 -19.30 4.70
N HIS A 143 -0.79 -19.00 4.97
CA HIS A 143 -1.68 -18.33 4.03
C HIS A 143 -1.52 -16.81 4.20
N VAL A 144 -1.22 -16.12 3.11
CA VAL A 144 -1.07 -14.66 3.10
C VAL A 144 -2.40 -14.04 2.71
N GLU A 145 -2.97 -13.26 3.61
CA GLU A 145 -4.19 -12.49 3.38
C GLU A 145 -3.81 -11.02 3.21
N ILE A 146 -3.99 -10.47 2.02
CA ILE A 146 -3.70 -9.05 1.75
C ILE A 146 -4.82 -8.21 2.41
N VAL A 147 -4.43 -7.30 3.29
CA VAL A 147 -5.35 -6.37 3.97
C VAL A 147 -5.23 -4.95 3.45
N GLU A 148 -4.11 -4.59 2.85
CA GLU A 148 -3.91 -3.30 2.21
C GLU A 148 -3.00 -3.50 0.99
N ILE A 149 -3.40 -2.92 -0.14
CA ILE A 149 -2.63 -2.93 -1.37
C ILE A 149 -1.94 -1.56 -1.47
N GLU A 150 -0.65 -1.54 -1.79
CA GLU A 150 0.09 -0.40 -2.29
C GLU A 150 -0.56 -0.06 -3.63
N SER A 151 -1.40 0.97 -3.67
CA SER A 151 -1.92 1.45 -4.93
C SER A 151 -0.72 1.86 -5.79
N THR A 152 -0.40 1.04 -6.79
CA THR A 152 0.22 1.51 -8.01
C THR A 152 -0.84 2.26 -8.82
N ASP A 153 -1.49 3.23 -8.16
CA ASP A 153 -2.03 4.37 -8.87
C ASP A 153 -0.79 5.14 -9.30
N SER A 154 -0.30 4.80 -10.50
CA SER A 154 0.33 5.80 -11.35
C SER A 154 -0.51 7.06 -11.27
N TYR A 155 -0.08 8.03 -10.47
CA TYR A 155 -0.74 9.32 -10.30
C TYR A 155 -2.26 9.22 -10.14
N VAL A 156 -2.74 9.02 -8.90
CA VAL A 156 -3.94 9.67 -8.30
C VAL A 156 -4.30 8.88 -7.05
N GLY A 157 -4.15 9.49 -5.86
CA GLY A 157 -4.79 8.97 -4.64
C GLY A 157 -3.90 8.72 -3.42
N SER A 158 -3.19 9.74 -2.95
CA SER A 158 -2.51 9.72 -1.64
C SER A 158 -3.49 9.61 -0.44
N PRO A 159 -3.02 9.21 0.77
CA PRO A 159 -3.82 8.92 1.97
C PRO A 159 -4.53 10.17 2.55
N PRO A 160 -5.53 10.03 3.44
CA PRO A 160 -6.32 11.18 3.87
C PRO A 160 -5.48 12.10 4.74
N LYS A 161 -5.20 13.32 4.24
CA LYS A 161 -5.04 14.54 5.06
C LYS A 161 -4.88 15.83 4.22
N LEU A 162 -5.81 16.75 4.50
CA LEU A 162 -5.75 18.21 4.41
C LEU A 162 -6.11 18.85 3.05
N ASP A 163 -7.40 19.18 2.95
CA ASP A 163 -8.10 20.26 2.21
C ASP A 163 -7.53 20.75 0.87
N GLY A 164 -8.17 20.34 -0.22
CA GLY A 164 -8.08 20.91 -1.57
C GLY A 164 -9.27 20.45 -2.42
N ARG A 165 -9.55 21.10 -3.57
CA ARG A 165 -10.65 20.72 -4.47
C ARG A 165 -10.19 19.74 -5.55
N THR A 166 -11.07 18.83 -5.99
CA THR A 166 -10.81 17.99 -7.17
C THR A 166 -11.17 18.77 -8.44
N ILE A 167 -10.22 18.91 -9.36
CA ILE A 167 -10.42 19.46 -10.70
C ILE A 167 -10.47 18.30 -11.68
N TYR A 168 -11.62 18.08 -12.31
CA TYR A 168 -11.74 17.23 -13.50
C TYR A 168 -11.57 18.11 -14.73
N TYR A 169 -10.80 17.65 -15.70
CA TYR A 169 -10.62 18.38 -16.94
C TYR A 169 -10.65 17.45 -18.16
N HIS A 170 -11.10 18.03 -19.27
CA HIS A 170 -11.00 17.43 -20.59
C HIS A 170 -10.23 18.39 -21.48
N ILE A 171 -9.33 17.85 -22.31
CA ILE A 171 -8.65 18.62 -23.34
C ILE A 171 -9.56 18.59 -24.55
N ALA A 172 -10.00 19.75 -25.03
CA ALA A 172 -10.79 19.82 -26.25
C ALA A 172 -9.89 19.72 -27.48
N ASP A 173 -10.42 19.18 -28.56
CA ASP A 173 -9.77 19.18 -29.87
C ASP A 173 -9.74 20.60 -30.49
N GLU A 174 -9.17 20.72 -31.69
CA GLU A 174 -9.05 21.99 -32.41
C GLU A 174 -10.40 22.68 -32.71
N ASN A 175 -11.52 21.95 -32.59
CA ASN A 175 -12.87 22.44 -32.81
C ASN A 175 -13.61 22.80 -31.50
N GLY A 176 -12.96 22.59 -30.35
CA GLY A 176 -13.57 22.80 -29.03
C GLY A 176 -14.52 21.68 -28.59
N GLU A 177 -14.52 20.55 -29.31
CA GLU A 177 -15.28 19.35 -28.96
C GLU A 177 -14.44 18.46 -28.04
N VAL A 178 -15.12 17.77 -27.13
CA VAL A 178 -14.50 16.84 -26.18
C VAL A 178 -14.84 15.43 -26.64
N ASP A 179 -13.83 14.58 -26.85
CA ASP A 179 -14.04 13.16 -27.15
C ASP A 179 -14.88 12.53 -26.03
N ASP A 180 -15.90 11.77 -26.44
CA ASP A 180 -16.96 11.08 -25.69
C ASP A 180 -16.90 11.15 -24.14
N GLU A 181 -18.03 11.54 -23.51
CA GLU A 181 -18.23 11.59 -22.05
C GLU A 181 -18.01 10.23 -21.33
N SER A 182 -17.75 9.16 -22.09
CA SER A 182 -17.45 7.80 -21.62
C SER A 182 -15.96 7.52 -21.37
N VAL A 183 -15.05 8.42 -21.75
CA VAL A 183 -13.62 8.33 -21.40
C VAL A 183 -13.39 8.99 -20.03
N GLU A 184 -12.79 8.28 -19.09
CA GLU A 184 -12.43 8.83 -17.76
C GLU A 184 -11.57 10.09 -17.94
N GLY A 185 -12.19 11.27 -17.79
CA GLY A 185 -11.50 12.56 -17.86
C GLY A 185 -10.36 12.65 -16.84
N TYR A 186 -9.32 13.38 -17.20
CA TYR A 186 -8.17 13.59 -16.32
C TYR A 186 -8.56 14.39 -15.08
N SER A 187 -7.88 14.17 -13.95
CA SER A 187 -8.15 14.93 -12.73
C SER A 187 -6.91 15.17 -11.86
N PHE A 188 -6.92 16.27 -11.11
CA PHE A 188 -5.91 16.57 -10.10
C PHE A 188 -6.49 17.37 -8.93
N THR A 189 -5.83 17.36 -7.77
CA THR A 189 -6.31 18.06 -6.56
C THR A 189 -5.69 19.44 -6.41
N PHE A 190 -6.43 20.53 -6.64
CA PHE A 190 -5.96 21.91 -6.54
C PHE A 190 -6.21 22.54 -5.16
N ARG A 191 -5.22 23.28 -4.63
CA ARG A 191 -5.27 23.93 -3.29
C ARG A 191 -5.36 25.46 -3.33
N GLY A 192 -5.21 26.07 -4.50
CA GLY A 192 -5.30 27.51 -4.66
C GLY A 192 -6.74 28.00 -4.87
N ASN A 193 -6.86 29.32 -5.00
CA ASN A 193 -8.08 30.03 -5.38
C ASN A 193 -7.89 30.91 -6.63
N GLY A 194 -6.66 31.04 -7.11
CA GLY A 194 -6.31 31.81 -8.30
C GLY A 194 -6.36 30.97 -9.57
N VAL A 195 -6.87 31.56 -10.66
CA VAL A 195 -6.85 30.93 -11.99
C VAL A 195 -5.42 30.82 -12.51
N GLU A 196 -4.57 31.83 -12.28
CA GLU A 196 -3.17 31.82 -12.72
C GLU A 196 -2.37 30.67 -12.09
N GLU A 197 -2.57 30.42 -10.80
CA GLU A 197 -1.95 29.30 -10.08
C GLU A 197 -2.47 27.94 -10.59
N LEU A 198 -3.77 27.87 -10.90
CA LEU A 198 -4.39 26.69 -11.49
C LEU A 198 -3.82 26.40 -12.89
N THR A 199 -3.71 27.43 -13.74
CA THR A 199 -3.12 27.35 -15.07
C THR A 199 -1.69 26.86 -14.99
N ARG A 200 -0.83 27.51 -14.18
CA ARG A 200 0.58 27.12 -14.05
C ARG A 200 0.73 25.66 -13.65
N ARG A 201 -0.10 25.20 -12.71
CA ARG A 201 -0.07 23.81 -12.28
C ARG A 201 -0.41 22.84 -13.41
N PHE A 202 -1.39 23.17 -14.24
CA PHE A 202 -1.74 22.34 -15.39
C PHE A 202 -0.60 22.28 -16.41
N GLU A 203 0.05 23.41 -16.69
CA GLU A 203 1.20 23.46 -17.60
C GLU A 203 2.35 22.59 -17.07
N GLU A 204 2.64 22.65 -15.77
CA GLU A 204 3.63 21.78 -15.10
C GLU A 204 3.29 20.29 -15.19
N GLU A 205 2.01 19.94 -15.07
CA GLU A 205 1.54 18.54 -15.01
C GLU A 205 1.40 17.91 -16.40
N THR A 206 1.00 18.69 -17.40
CA THR A 206 0.76 18.22 -18.77
C THR A 206 1.91 18.52 -19.74
N GLY A 207 2.78 19.47 -19.40
CA GLY A 207 3.83 19.97 -20.30
C GLY A 207 3.31 20.81 -21.47
N ILE A 208 2.03 21.19 -21.43
CA ILE A 208 1.36 21.94 -22.50
C ILE A 208 1.36 23.42 -22.12
N GLU A 209 1.98 24.26 -22.94
CA GLU A 209 1.99 25.72 -22.75
C GLU A 209 0.86 26.42 -23.52
N GLY A 210 0.43 27.57 -23.00
CA GLY A 210 -0.51 28.43 -23.70
C GLY A 210 -1.92 27.85 -23.71
N ILE A 211 -2.41 27.45 -22.55
CA ILE A 211 -3.74 26.87 -22.34
C ILE A 211 -4.77 27.92 -21.92
N ILE A 212 -6.04 27.67 -22.22
CA ILE A 212 -7.19 28.44 -21.74
C ILE A 212 -8.11 27.48 -20.99
N MET A 213 -8.28 27.71 -19.69
CA MET A 213 -9.20 26.93 -18.87
C MET A 213 -10.60 27.51 -18.94
N CYS A 214 -11.56 26.68 -19.35
CA CYS A 214 -12.96 27.05 -19.52
C CYS A 214 -13.87 26.21 -18.62
N THR A 215 -15.02 26.76 -18.24
CA THR A 215 -16.13 26.01 -17.67
C THR A 215 -17.25 25.89 -18.69
N ARG A 216 -17.93 24.74 -18.71
CA ARG A 216 -19.13 24.55 -19.52
C ARG A 216 -20.35 25.04 -18.74
N SER A 217 -21.10 25.98 -19.31
CA SER A 217 -22.33 26.47 -18.68
C SER A 217 -23.41 25.39 -18.72
N PRO A 218 -24.03 25.03 -17.59
CA PRO A 218 -25.12 24.08 -17.55
C PRO A 218 -26.37 24.55 -18.31
N LEU A 219 -26.50 25.85 -18.56
CA LEU A 219 -27.69 26.46 -19.16
C LEU A 219 -27.71 26.38 -20.68
N ASN A 220 -26.55 26.39 -21.33
CA ASN A 220 -26.45 26.48 -22.78
C ASN A 220 -25.30 25.64 -23.39
N GLY A 221 -24.55 24.91 -22.57
CA GLY A 221 -23.41 24.09 -23.02
C GLY A 221 -22.21 24.90 -23.52
N LYS A 222 -22.26 26.25 -23.48
CA LYS A 222 -21.16 27.09 -23.97
C LYS A 222 -19.97 27.08 -23.01
N LEU A 223 -18.78 27.19 -23.57
CA LEU A 223 -17.53 27.30 -22.83
C LEU A 223 -17.23 28.75 -22.48
N TYR A 224 -16.93 29.01 -21.21
CA TYR A 224 -16.57 30.33 -20.71
C TYR A 224 -15.17 30.29 -20.06
N PRO A 225 -14.21 31.11 -20.50
CA PRO A 225 -12.90 31.17 -19.87
C PRO A 225 -12.98 31.57 -18.40
N LEU A 226 -12.21 30.89 -17.55
CA LEU A 226 -12.02 31.28 -16.16
C LEU A 226 -11.29 32.63 -16.10
N ARG A 227 -11.98 33.66 -15.62
CA ARG A 227 -11.42 35.02 -15.42
C ARG A 227 -11.50 35.51 -13.98
N LEU A 228 -12.34 34.89 -13.17
CA LEU A 228 -12.58 35.25 -11.78
C LEU A 228 -11.89 34.24 -10.85
N GLN A 229 -11.65 34.65 -9.60
CA GLN A 229 -11.19 33.73 -8.56
C GLN A 229 -12.13 32.53 -8.46
N LEU A 230 -11.53 31.35 -8.22
CA LEU A 230 -12.30 30.13 -8.06
C LEU A 230 -13.19 30.23 -6.80
N PRO A 231 -14.36 29.57 -6.77
CA PRO A 231 -15.24 29.58 -5.61
C PRO A 231 -14.46 29.22 -4.32
N PRO A 232 -14.64 29.90 -3.19
CA PRO A 232 -13.80 29.72 -1.99
C PRO A 232 -14.02 28.37 -1.28
N ASN A 233 -14.92 27.53 -1.79
CA ASN A 233 -15.21 26.21 -1.27
C ASN A 233 -14.33 25.12 -1.94
N ASN A 234 -14.19 23.97 -1.28
CA ASN A 234 -13.45 22.82 -1.82
C ASN A 234 -14.32 21.96 -2.75
N VAL A 235 -15.29 22.57 -3.44
CA VAL A 235 -16.21 21.84 -4.32
C VAL A 235 -15.49 21.39 -5.58
N THR A 236 -15.78 20.15 -6.00
CA THR A 236 -15.32 19.56 -7.25
C THR A 236 -15.68 20.43 -8.45
N MET A 237 -14.75 20.63 -9.37
CA MET A 237 -14.93 21.48 -10.55
C MET A 237 -14.63 20.70 -11.82
N HIS A 238 -15.43 20.94 -12.86
CA HIS A 238 -15.24 20.37 -14.19
C HIS A 238 -14.81 21.48 -15.15
N LEU A 239 -13.67 21.28 -15.79
CA LEU A 239 -13.05 22.22 -16.72
C LEU A 239 -12.90 21.59 -18.11
N VAL A 240 -12.84 22.47 -19.10
CA VAL A 240 -12.47 22.15 -20.48
C VAL A 240 -11.27 23.00 -20.81
N VAL A 241 -10.19 22.38 -21.27
CA VAL A 241 -8.93 23.05 -21.57
C VAL A 241 -8.77 23.17 -23.08
N LEU A 242 -8.59 24.40 -23.53
CA LEU A 242 -8.36 24.74 -24.94
C LEU A 242 -6.88 25.12 -25.12
N LEU A 243 -6.29 24.72 -26.25
CA LEU A 243 -4.96 25.20 -26.64
C LEU A 243 -5.11 26.59 -27.28
N SER A 244 -4.28 27.55 -26.92
CA SER A 244 -4.32 28.92 -27.51
C SER A 244 -4.10 28.94 -29.03
N GLN A 245 -3.65 27.82 -29.62
CA GLN A 245 -3.54 27.66 -31.08
C GLN A 245 -4.85 27.22 -31.76
N SER A 246 -5.87 26.78 -31.01
CA SER A 246 -7.20 26.49 -31.56
C SER A 246 -8.00 27.78 -31.72
N LYS A 247 -8.25 28.20 -32.97
CA LYS A 247 -9.13 29.32 -33.31
C LYS A 247 -10.61 28.94 -33.13
N GLY A 248 -11.01 28.54 -31.92
CA GLY A 248 -12.42 28.43 -31.54
C GLY A 248 -12.93 29.78 -31.04
N GLU A 249 -14.00 30.32 -31.63
CA GLU A 249 -14.60 31.59 -31.23
C GLU A 249 -15.03 31.56 -29.75
N LEU A 250 -14.24 32.22 -28.90
CA LEU A 250 -14.60 32.50 -27.51
C LEU A 250 -15.66 33.60 -27.50
N SER A 251 -16.91 33.24 -27.20
CA SER A 251 -18.02 34.19 -27.03
C SER A 251 -18.17 34.66 -25.59
#